data_AF-A0A059B9K5-F1
#
_entry.id   AF-A0A059B9K5-F1
#
_cell.length_a   1.000
_cell.length_b   1.000
_cell.length_c   1.000
_cell.angle_alpha   90.00
_cell.angle_beta   90.00
_cell.angle_gamma   90.00
#
_symmetry.space_group_name_H-M   'P 1'
#
loop_
_entity.id
_entity.type
_entity.pdbx_description
1 polymer ?
#
loop_
_entity_poly.entity_id
_entity_poly.type
_entity_poly.pdbx_seq_one_letter_code
_entity_poly.pdbx_strand_id
1 'polypeptide(L)'
;MYLLGYFNMNSAVGSSLGQFFRQYLEPIKLNDVQVDWKSKDFSYLMEDEYIKHFAAILKNVKPIYGADAVLKASNVQGDVRVQYKDQPDFERIARQFGVFQEWKDGVPRTAYKGVVVFRCPPPRRVFLVGPKSFELLGIKGA
;
A
#
# COMPACT_ATOMS: atom_id res chain seq x y z
N MET A 1 -22.45 -26.30 -5.62
CA MET A 1 -21.44 -26.61 -4.58
C MET A 1 -20.21 -25.76 -4.88
N TYR A 2 -20.14 -24.56 -4.30
CA TYR A 2 -19.01 -23.65 -4.52
C TYR A 2 -17.88 -24.05 -3.57
N LEU A 3 -16.79 -24.58 -4.10
CA LEU A 3 -15.53 -24.65 -3.36
C LEU A 3 -15.06 -23.22 -3.12
N LEU A 4 -15.30 -22.67 -1.93
CA LEU A 4 -14.49 -21.57 -1.41
C LEU A 4 -13.08 -22.13 -1.22
N GLY A 5 -12.20 -21.85 -2.17
CA GLY A 5 -10.78 -22.14 -2.04
C GLY A 5 -10.21 -21.29 -0.91
N TYR A 6 -10.01 -21.88 0.27
CA TYR A 6 -9.25 -21.27 1.33
C TYR A 6 -7.77 -21.24 0.92
N PHE A 7 -7.13 -20.07 0.89
CA PHE A 7 -5.67 -19.98 0.91
C PHE A 7 -5.22 -20.41 2.30
N ASN A 8 -5.04 -21.72 2.49
CA ASN A 8 -4.76 -22.30 3.79
C ASN A 8 -3.24 -22.43 3.98
N MET A 9 -2.60 -21.33 4.40
CA MET A 9 -1.32 -21.42 5.09
C MET A 9 -1.63 -21.68 6.58
N ASN A 10 -1.62 -22.94 7.00
CA ASN A 10 -1.55 -23.31 8.42
C ASN A 10 -0.15 -22.95 9.00
N SER A 11 0.25 -21.67 8.95
CA SER A 11 1.62 -21.23 9.25
C SER A 11 1.78 -20.59 10.63
N ALA A 12 1.00 -21.04 11.61
CA ALA A 12 1.28 -20.74 13.02
C ALA A 12 2.55 -21.49 13.51
N VAL A 13 2.89 -22.61 12.86
CA VAL A 13 4.11 -23.39 13.13
C VAL A 13 5.02 -23.29 11.92
N GLY A 14 6.15 -22.62 12.08
CA GLY A 14 7.19 -22.44 11.07
C GLY A 14 8.51 -22.05 11.76
N SER A 15 9.59 -21.87 10.99
CA SER A 15 10.90 -21.50 11.55
C SER A 15 10.90 -20.16 12.31
N SER A 16 9.93 -19.28 12.01
CA SER A 16 9.72 -18.00 12.69
C SER A 16 8.72 -18.07 13.86
N LEU A 17 8.25 -19.27 14.23
CA LEU A 17 7.25 -19.49 15.29
C LEU A 17 5.98 -18.64 15.13
N GLY A 18 5.61 -18.31 13.89
CA GLY A 18 4.39 -17.54 13.59
C GLY A 18 4.45 -16.07 14.00
N GLN A 19 5.64 -15.50 14.29
CA GLN A 19 5.83 -14.14 14.80
C GLN A 19 5.06 -13.05 14.01
N PHE A 20 5.00 -13.17 12.69
CA PHE A 20 4.29 -12.22 11.81
C PHE A 20 2.98 -12.77 11.24
N PHE A 21 2.64 -14.02 11.56
CA PHE A 21 1.53 -14.71 10.91
C PHE A 21 0.20 -14.04 11.23
N ARG A 22 -0.18 -14.02 12.51
CA ARG A 22 -1.49 -13.47 12.94
C ARG A 22 -1.63 -11.99 12.64
N GLN A 23 -0.54 -11.23 12.79
CA GLN A 23 -0.58 -9.79 12.62
C GLN A 23 -0.69 -9.36 11.16
N TYR A 24 -0.02 -10.06 10.24
CA TYR A 24 0.11 -9.56 8.88
C TYR A 24 -0.19 -10.56 7.76
N LEU A 25 0.10 -11.86 7.95
CA LEU A 25 -0.03 -12.85 6.88
C LEU A 25 -1.42 -13.49 6.83
N GLU A 26 -1.97 -13.83 8.00
CA GLU A 26 -3.29 -14.43 8.14
C GLU A 26 -4.41 -13.57 7.53
N PRO A 27 -4.42 -12.23 7.66
CA PRO A 27 -5.48 -11.41 7.07
C PRO A 27 -5.37 -11.20 5.55
N ILE A 28 -4.33 -11.72 4.88
CA ILE A 28 -4.16 -11.55 3.44
C ILE A 28 -5.30 -12.27 2.71
N LYS A 29 -6.12 -11.50 1.98
CA LYS A 29 -7.26 -12.02 1.25
C LYS A 29 -6.81 -12.65 -0.07
N LEU A 30 -7.10 -13.94 -0.25
CA LEU A 30 -7.05 -14.55 -1.57
C LEU A 30 -8.12 -13.94 -2.47
N ASN A 31 -7.71 -13.53 -3.67
CA ASN A 31 -8.65 -13.04 -4.66
C ASN A 31 -9.64 -14.16 -5.06
N ASP A 32 -10.92 -13.89 -4.85
CA ASP A 32 -12.05 -14.78 -5.12
C ASP A 32 -12.78 -14.45 -6.43
N VAL A 33 -12.33 -13.41 -7.14
CA VAL A 33 -12.92 -12.96 -8.41
C VAL A 33 -12.10 -13.47 -9.58
N GLN A 34 -12.72 -14.18 -10.52
CA GLN A 34 -12.03 -14.58 -11.75
C GLN A 34 -11.69 -13.34 -12.59
N VAL A 35 -10.41 -13.16 -12.88
CA VAL A 35 -9.92 -12.10 -13.76
C VAL A 35 -9.44 -12.76 -15.05
N ASP A 36 -10.00 -12.34 -16.18
CA ASP A 36 -9.44 -12.70 -17.49
C ASP A 36 -8.19 -11.87 -17.76
N TRP A 37 -7.05 -12.33 -17.27
CA TRP A 37 -5.77 -11.64 -17.41
C TRP A 37 -5.36 -11.49 -18.88
N LYS A 38 -5.73 -12.42 -19.78
CA LYS A 38 -5.31 -12.36 -21.18
C LYS A 38 -5.99 -11.22 -21.93
N SER A 39 -7.16 -10.79 -21.49
CA SER A 39 -7.93 -9.70 -22.12
C SER A 39 -7.61 -8.32 -21.55
N LYS A 40 -6.74 -8.20 -20.54
CA LYS A 40 -6.41 -6.93 -19.89
C LYS A 40 -5.19 -6.29 -20.55
N ASP A 41 -5.26 -4.98 -20.75
CA ASP A 41 -4.10 -4.20 -21.15
C ASP A 41 -3.21 -3.91 -19.93
N PHE A 42 -1.97 -4.39 -20.00
CA PHE A 42 -0.93 -4.18 -18.99
C PHE A 42 0.22 -3.31 -19.50
N SER A 43 0.06 -2.65 -20.65
CA SER A 43 1.07 -1.73 -21.19
C SER A 43 1.49 -0.65 -20.18
N TYR A 44 0.56 -0.22 -19.32
CA TYR A 44 0.82 0.72 -18.23
C TYR A 44 1.79 0.20 -17.14
N LEU A 45 2.08 -1.11 -17.08
CA LEU A 45 3.03 -1.72 -16.14
C LEU A 45 4.47 -1.72 -16.67
N MET A 46 4.68 -1.38 -17.95
CA MET A 46 6.03 -1.21 -18.50
C MET A 46 6.71 -0.04 -17.79
N GLU A 47 8.00 -0.16 -17.47
CA GLU A 47 8.71 0.73 -16.55
C GLU A 47 8.48 2.23 -16.81
N ASP A 48 8.71 2.68 -18.06
CA ASP A 48 8.56 4.07 -18.46
C ASP A 48 7.11 4.57 -18.37
N GLU A 49 6.15 3.70 -18.69
CA GLU A 49 4.72 4.02 -18.64
C GLU A 49 4.19 3.99 -17.21
N TYR A 50 4.69 3.08 -16.38
CA TYR A 50 4.29 2.95 -14.98
C TYR A 50 4.72 4.17 -14.18
N ILE A 51 5.91 4.72 -14.42
CA ILE A 51 6.36 5.96 -13.76
C ILE A 51 5.40 7.10 -14.08
N LYS A 52 5.06 7.32 -15.37
CA LYS A 52 4.13 8.37 -15.80
C LYS A 52 2.73 8.16 -15.22
N HIS A 53 2.23 6.92 -15.32
CA HIS A 53 0.91 6.53 -14.83
C HIS A 53 0.79 6.75 -13.31
N PHE A 54 1.76 6.24 -12.56
CA PHE A 54 1.77 6.34 -11.10
C PHE A 54 1.95 7.79 -10.63
N ALA A 55 2.78 8.58 -11.32
CA ALA A 55 2.94 10.00 -11.05
C ALA A 55 1.63 10.77 -11.26
N ALA A 56 0.91 10.48 -12.34
CA ALA A 56 -0.40 11.09 -12.62
C ALA A 56 -1.44 10.75 -11.54
N ILE A 57 -1.45 9.51 -11.03
CA ILE A 57 -2.29 9.14 -9.89
C ILE A 57 -1.91 10.01 -8.68
N LEU A 58 -0.63 10.00 -8.28
CA LEU A 58 -0.19 10.62 -7.04
C LEU A 58 -0.36 12.16 -7.02
N LYS A 59 -0.32 12.79 -8.20
CA LYS A 59 -0.60 14.23 -8.36
C LYS A 59 -2.06 14.59 -8.09
N ASN A 60 -2.98 13.68 -8.40
CA ASN A 60 -4.43 13.91 -8.26
C ASN A 60 -4.99 13.43 -6.90
N VAL A 61 -4.19 12.71 -6.12
CA VAL A 61 -4.59 12.21 -4.80
C VAL A 61 -4.56 13.33 -3.76
N LYS A 62 -5.61 13.43 -2.94
CA LYS A 62 -5.78 14.51 -1.96
C LYS A 62 -4.78 14.37 -0.80
N PRO A 63 -3.97 15.40 -0.48
CA PRO A 63 -3.09 15.35 0.68
C PRO A 63 -3.87 15.46 1.99
N ILE A 64 -3.45 14.69 2.99
CA ILE A 64 -3.90 14.83 4.38
C ILE A 64 -2.68 15.02 5.30
N TYR A 65 -2.82 15.88 6.31
CA TYR A 65 -1.74 16.30 7.20
C TYR A 65 -2.12 16.09 8.66
N GLY A 66 -1.15 15.87 9.56
CA GLY A 66 -1.34 15.87 11.01
C GLY A 66 -1.21 14.50 11.68
N ALA A 67 -1.36 14.47 13.01
CA ALA A 67 -1.01 13.31 13.82
C ALA A 67 -1.95 12.10 13.67
N ASP A 68 -3.23 12.34 13.38
CA ASP A 68 -4.25 11.28 13.23
C ASP A 68 -4.58 11.05 11.75
N ALA A 69 -3.73 10.27 11.08
CA ALA A 69 -3.86 10.01 9.65
C ALA A 69 -5.11 9.17 9.32
N VAL A 70 -5.52 8.29 10.24
CA VAL A 70 -6.67 7.40 10.07
C VAL A 70 -7.98 8.17 10.14
N LEU A 71 -8.17 9.01 11.16
CA LEU A 71 -9.38 9.82 11.30
C LEU A 71 -9.52 10.82 10.14
N LYS A 72 -8.41 11.38 9.65
CA LYS A 72 -8.45 12.29 8.51
C LYS A 72 -8.72 11.56 7.20
N ALA A 73 -8.15 10.38 7.03
CA ALA A 73 -8.49 9.53 5.90
C ALA A 73 -9.98 9.17 5.94
N SER A 74 -10.55 8.82 7.11
CA SER A 74 -11.96 8.43 7.25
C SER A 74 -12.94 9.53 6.84
N ASN A 75 -12.62 10.79 7.12
CA ASN A 75 -13.46 11.96 6.82
C ASN A 75 -13.35 12.47 5.38
N VAL A 76 -12.45 11.92 4.56
CA VAL A 76 -12.26 12.34 3.17
C VAL A 76 -12.90 11.34 2.21
N GLN A 77 -13.64 11.85 1.23
CA GLN A 77 -14.10 11.06 0.09
C GLN A 77 -12.95 10.90 -0.92
N GLY A 78 -12.79 9.68 -1.43
CA GLY A 78 -11.77 9.34 -2.42
C GLY A 78 -10.42 8.96 -1.80
N ASP A 79 -9.42 8.87 -2.68
CA ASP A 79 -8.07 8.46 -2.33
C ASP A 79 -7.29 9.59 -1.65
N VAL A 80 -6.41 9.22 -0.72
CA VAL A 80 -5.62 10.18 0.08
C VAL A 80 -4.14 9.85 0.09
N ARG A 81 -3.30 10.89 0.23
CA ARG A 81 -1.85 10.75 0.40
C ARG A 81 -1.41 11.36 1.71
N VAL A 82 -0.53 10.66 2.43
CA VAL A 82 0.11 11.09 3.66
C VAL A 82 1.61 11.08 3.39
N GLN A 83 2.30 12.20 3.60
CA GLN A 83 3.75 12.24 3.48
C GLN A 83 4.38 11.82 4.81
N TYR A 84 5.36 10.91 4.77
CA TYR A 84 6.19 10.58 5.92
C TYR A 84 7.58 11.21 5.75
N LYS A 85 8.18 11.63 6.87
CA LYS A 85 9.49 12.32 6.85
C LYS A 85 10.68 11.36 6.86
N ASP A 86 10.57 10.27 7.62
CA ASP A 86 11.64 9.31 7.91
C ASP A 86 11.04 7.96 8.30
N GLN A 87 11.90 6.98 8.60
CA GLN A 87 11.47 5.64 8.99
C GLN A 87 10.61 5.63 10.27
N PRO A 88 11.01 6.27 11.39
CA PRO A 88 10.16 6.34 12.58
C PRO A 88 8.78 6.92 12.32
N ASP A 89 8.67 7.96 11.49
CA ASP A 89 7.40 8.56 11.12
C ASP A 89 6.54 7.63 10.25
N PHE A 90 7.16 6.94 9.29
CA PHE A 90 6.48 5.90 8.51
C PHE A 90 5.92 4.81 9.43
N GLU A 91 6.73 4.27 10.33
CA GLU A 91 6.31 3.20 11.25
C GLU A 91 5.16 3.66 12.13
N ARG A 92 5.22 4.90 12.64
CA ARG A 92 4.12 5.52 13.40
C ARG A 92 2.83 5.59 12.58
N ILE A 93 2.89 6.06 11.33
CA ILE A 93 1.70 6.19 10.46
C ILE A 93 1.17 4.80 10.07
N ALA A 94 2.04 3.89 9.63
CA ALA A 94 1.69 2.52 9.25
C ALA A 94 1.00 1.77 10.39
N ARG A 95 1.47 1.97 11.63
CA ARG A 95 0.84 1.40 12.84
C ARG A 95 -0.59 1.88 13.03
N GLN A 96 -0.88 3.17 12.79
CA GLN A 96 -2.24 3.69 12.90
C GLN A 96 -3.18 2.99 11.92
N PHE A 97 -2.72 2.73 10.70
CA PHE A 97 -3.49 2.01 9.68
C PHE A 97 -3.51 0.48 9.85
N GLY A 98 -2.74 -0.08 10.79
CA GLY A 98 -2.62 -1.51 10.99
C GLY A 98 -1.94 -2.24 9.82
N VAL A 99 -1.09 -1.55 9.05
CA VAL A 99 -0.35 -2.14 7.92
C VAL A 99 1.10 -2.47 8.31
N PHE A 100 1.83 -3.15 7.42
CA PHE A 100 3.23 -3.49 7.63
C PHE A 100 4.09 -2.25 7.93
N GLN A 101 4.74 -2.27 9.09
CA GLN A 101 5.70 -1.27 9.52
C GLN A 101 7.13 -1.57 9.03
N GLU A 102 7.39 -2.80 8.56
CA GLU A 102 8.74 -3.30 8.33
C GLU A 102 9.43 -2.69 7.09
N TRP A 103 10.75 -2.55 7.23
CA TRP A 103 11.67 -2.14 6.17
C TRP A 103 12.67 -3.25 5.87
N LYS A 104 13.19 -3.27 4.65
CA LYS A 104 14.34 -4.08 4.26
C LYS A 104 15.28 -3.22 3.44
N ASP A 105 16.55 -3.13 3.86
CA ASP A 105 17.60 -2.38 3.18
C ASP A 105 17.19 -0.91 2.86
N GLY A 106 16.49 -0.26 3.79
CA GLY A 106 16.02 1.11 3.61
C GLY A 106 14.77 1.26 2.73
N VAL A 107 14.06 0.17 2.43
CA VAL A 107 12.81 0.19 1.64
C VAL A 107 11.65 -0.40 2.45
N PRO A 108 10.52 0.33 2.62
CA PRO A 108 9.32 -0.24 3.25
C PRO A 108 8.75 -1.40 2.41
N ARG A 109 8.14 -2.39 3.07
CA ARG A 109 7.42 -3.47 2.36
C ARG A 109 6.37 -2.89 1.41
N THR A 110 6.30 -3.43 0.19
CA THR A 110 5.37 -3.02 -0.89
C THR A 110 5.57 -1.60 -1.45
N ALA A 111 6.67 -0.93 -1.09
CA ALA A 111 6.95 0.40 -1.60
C ALA A 111 7.43 0.37 -3.06
N TYR A 112 6.98 1.34 -3.85
CA TYR A 112 7.60 1.71 -5.12
C TYR A 112 8.09 3.14 -5.05
N LYS A 113 9.40 3.37 -5.22
CA LYS A 113 10.04 4.69 -5.11
C LYS A 113 9.66 5.44 -3.82
N GLY A 114 9.58 4.70 -2.70
CA GLY A 114 9.20 5.24 -1.39
C GLY A 114 7.70 5.48 -1.20
N VAL A 115 6.84 5.02 -2.12
CA VAL A 115 5.39 5.11 -1.96
C VAL A 115 4.80 3.75 -1.62
N VAL A 116 4.13 3.64 -0.48
CA VAL A 116 3.37 2.45 -0.07
C VAL A 116 1.89 2.71 -0.33
N VAL A 117 1.22 1.76 -0.99
CA VAL A 117 -0.21 1.88 -1.35
C VAL A 117 -0.99 0.74 -0.73
N PHE A 118 -2.04 1.07 0.02
CA PHE A 118 -2.98 0.10 0.55
C PHE A 118 -4.41 0.61 0.51
N ARG A 119 -5.37 -0.27 0.79
CA ARG A 119 -6.79 0.08 0.85
C ARG A 119 -7.28 0.06 2.29
N CYS A 120 -8.04 1.08 2.67
CA CYS A 120 -8.75 1.12 3.95
C CYS A 120 -10.26 1.24 3.71
N PRO A 121 -11.10 0.69 4.60
CA PRO A 121 -12.54 0.97 4.62
C PRO A 121 -12.87 2.43 4.98
N PRO A 122 -13.98 3.02 4.47
CA PRO A 122 -14.70 2.61 3.25
C PRO A 122 -13.75 2.62 2.05
N PRO A 123 -13.98 1.78 1.00
CA PRO A 123 -12.96 1.42 0.01
C PRO A 123 -12.30 2.66 -0.61
N ARG A 124 -11.11 2.98 -0.11
CA ARG A 124 -10.24 4.05 -0.60
C ARG A 124 -8.80 3.61 -0.60
N ARG A 125 -7.98 4.18 -1.47
CA ARG A 125 -6.53 4.00 -1.44
C ARG A 125 -5.88 5.06 -0.57
N VAL A 126 -4.94 4.61 0.26
CA VAL A 126 -4.04 5.47 1.03
C VAL A 126 -2.65 5.30 0.44
N PHE A 127 -2.01 6.43 0.14
CA PHE A 127 -0.65 6.51 -0.36
C PHE A 127 0.25 7.10 0.72
N LEU A 128 1.12 6.29 1.33
CA LEU A 128 2.18 6.79 2.20
C LEU A 128 3.36 7.17 1.33
N VAL A 129 3.69 8.46 1.29
CA VAL A 129 4.64 9.05 0.34
C VAL A 129 5.93 9.42 1.05
N GLY A 130 7.05 8.87 0.59
CA GLY A 130 8.36 9.17 1.16
C GLY A 130 8.91 10.53 0.75
N PRO A 131 9.96 11.00 1.45
CA PRO A 131 10.50 12.35 1.27
C PRO A 131 11.07 12.59 -0.14
N LYS A 132 11.61 11.55 -0.79
CA LYS A 132 12.18 11.61 -2.15
C LYS A 132 11.23 11.13 -3.24
N SER A 133 10.00 10.71 -2.90
CA SER A 133 9.12 10.05 -3.86
C SER A 133 8.71 10.94 -5.03
N PHE A 134 8.44 12.23 -4.80
CA PHE A 134 8.10 13.15 -5.88
C PHE A 134 9.25 13.37 -6.86
N GLU A 135 10.47 13.55 -6.36
CA GLU A 135 11.68 13.66 -7.19
C GLU A 135 11.89 12.39 -8.02
N LEU A 136 11.84 11.23 -7.37
CA LEU A 136 12.04 9.92 -8.00
C LEU A 136 10.98 9.57 -9.06
N LEU A 137 9.78 10.15 -8.95
CA LEU A 137 8.66 10.01 -9.89
C LEU A 137 8.58 11.18 -10.89
N GLY A 138 9.49 12.14 -10.86
CA GLY A 138 9.49 13.29 -11.77
C GLY A 138 8.31 14.26 -11.58
N ILE A 139 7.66 14.25 -10.41
CA ILE A 139 6.55 15.15 -10.11
C ILE A 139 7.09 16.51 -9.66
N LYS A 140 6.76 17.57 -10.42
CA LYS A 140 7.13 18.97 -10.09
C LYS A 140 5.96 19.68 -9.40
N GLY A 141 6.26 20.45 -8.35
CA GLY A 141 5.30 21.36 -7.69
C GLY A 141 4.19 20.67 -6.88
N ALA A 142 4.51 19.54 -6.24
CA ALA A 142 3.57 18.72 -5.46
C ALA A 142 3.50 19.06 -3.98
#